data_AF-A0A286UEA6-F1
#
_entry.id   AF-A0A286UEA6-F1
#
_cell.length_a   1.000
_cell.length_b   1.000
_cell.length_c   1.000
_cell.angle_alpha   90.00
_cell.angle_beta   90.00
_cell.angle_gamma   90.00
#
_symmetry.space_group_name_H-M   'P 1'
#
loop_
_entity.id
_entity.type
_entity.pdbx_description
1 polymer ?
#
loop_
_entity_poly.entity_id
_entity_poly.type
_entity_poly.pdbx_seq_one_letter_code
_entity_poly.pdbx_strand_id
1 'polypeptide(L)'
;MESSIYKPSESIQLQRAELSKAFSSLRRTRPRVPFWLLAAHRIPTLWSLYRGIQREAPSEEIKWRMRRFFEVNRSITSPSECRKKLLIAHKFLNTFTAARQGNEKTQRILLRYDRLIHAKRKKHEMESRILRELKWQYQLRHRPILTGALLRPSMYNKPLPRMKPQPVRLSMMIRRRRNVYERMSERLPVYMELLKDLDAEKKFEASLQKKLSNKEEGFNRIYESDDWGKLLKEKIKSTQSSLAAGYERAAMRYPEEMLDLIREARREKVRNRTREHERVRRGFVSKAVLRRSRKGPPAHILVKMTDWERRADQISRGVSEVGYVGMIKAQLGMKLKDPNRWKELEEGREEDQERLDGLYKQIIVENAARSSRNIESDSNDS
;
A
#
# COMPACT_ATOMS: atom_id res chain seq x y z
N MET A 1 -26.50 -52.00 -0.90
CA MET A 1 -27.35 -51.87 -2.11
C MET A 1 -26.43 -51.55 -3.27
N GLU A 2 -26.13 -52.54 -4.11
CA GLU A 2 -25.29 -52.38 -5.30
C GLU A 2 -26.12 -51.71 -6.41
N SER A 3 -25.67 -50.57 -6.91
CA SER A 3 -26.30 -49.87 -8.03
C SER A 3 -26.07 -50.67 -9.33
N SER A 4 -27.14 -51.22 -9.90
CA SER A 4 -27.15 -51.87 -11.22
C SER A 4 -26.71 -50.87 -12.30
N ILE A 5 -25.51 -51.08 -12.85
CA ILE A 5 -24.94 -50.26 -13.92
C ILE A 5 -25.52 -50.76 -15.25
N TYR A 6 -26.43 -50.01 -15.85
CA TYR A 6 -27.00 -50.30 -17.17
C TYR A 6 -25.91 -50.32 -18.25
N LYS A 7 -25.73 -51.47 -18.92
CA LYS A 7 -24.86 -51.61 -20.11
C LYS A 7 -25.74 -51.70 -21.38
N PRO A 8 -25.55 -50.80 -22.36
CA PRO A 8 -26.34 -50.81 -23.60
C PRO A 8 -25.97 -52.01 -24.50
N SER A 9 -26.95 -52.50 -25.28
CA SER A 9 -26.81 -53.65 -26.19
C SER A 9 -25.79 -53.41 -27.32
N GLU A 10 -25.18 -54.49 -27.81
CA GLU A 10 -24.10 -54.44 -28.82
C GLU A 10 -24.54 -53.83 -30.15
N SER A 11 -25.77 -54.10 -30.60
CA SER A 11 -26.32 -53.55 -31.84
C SER A 11 -26.38 -52.02 -31.83
N ILE A 12 -26.72 -51.43 -30.68
CA ILE A 12 -26.74 -49.98 -30.49
C ILE A 12 -25.31 -49.41 -30.51
N GLN A 13 -24.31 -50.16 -30.02
CA GLN A 13 -22.91 -49.73 -30.05
C GLN A 13 -22.35 -49.71 -31.48
N LEU A 14 -22.67 -50.73 -32.29
CA LEU A 14 -22.26 -50.82 -33.70
C LEU A 14 -22.87 -49.69 -34.54
N GLN A 15 -24.17 -49.43 -34.43
CA GLN A 15 -24.81 -48.30 -35.12
C GLN A 15 -24.20 -46.96 -34.72
N ARG A 16 -23.86 -46.77 -33.43
CA ARG A 16 -23.17 -45.56 -32.97
C ARG A 16 -21.76 -45.43 -33.56
N ALA A 17 -21.04 -46.53 -33.73
CA ALA A 17 -19.71 -46.53 -34.34
C ALA A 17 -19.75 -46.16 -35.83
N GLU A 18 -20.69 -46.73 -36.59
CA GLU A 18 -20.89 -46.44 -38.01
C GLU A 18 -21.27 -44.97 -38.25
N LEU A 19 -22.25 -44.46 -37.48
CA LEU A 19 -22.62 -43.05 -37.52
C LEU A 19 -21.43 -42.15 -37.14
N SER A 20 -20.69 -42.49 -36.08
CA SER A 20 -19.51 -41.73 -35.68
C SER A 20 -18.44 -41.67 -36.79
N LYS A 21 -18.24 -42.76 -37.55
CA LYS A 21 -17.30 -42.80 -38.67
C LYS A 21 -17.78 -41.95 -39.85
N ALA A 22 -19.06 -42.03 -40.21
CA ALA A 22 -19.66 -41.22 -41.27
C ALA A 22 -19.60 -39.71 -40.95
N PHE A 23 -19.85 -39.32 -39.70
CA PHE A 23 -19.77 -37.92 -39.26
C PHE A 23 -18.32 -37.46 -38.96
N SER A 24 -17.33 -38.34 -38.91
CA SER A 24 -15.95 -37.97 -38.55
C SER A 24 -15.24 -37.12 -39.60
N SER A 25 -15.55 -37.30 -40.89
CA SER A 25 -15.00 -36.49 -42.00
C SER A 25 -15.57 -35.08 -42.06
N LEU A 26 -16.82 -34.91 -41.61
CA LEU A 26 -17.51 -33.62 -41.51
C LEU A 26 -17.14 -32.86 -40.22
N ARG A 27 -16.52 -33.53 -39.24
CA ARG A 27 -16.05 -32.90 -38.01
C ARG A 27 -14.80 -32.08 -38.31
N ARG A 28 -14.91 -30.76 -38.10
CA ARG A 28 -13.76 -29.86 -38.03
C ARG A 28 -12.76 -30.37 -36.99
N THR A 29 -11.70 -31.05 -37.43
CA THR A 29 -10.63 -31.54 -36.55
C THR A 29 -9.88 -30.34 -35.98
N ARG A 30 -10.25 -29.93 -34.78
CA ARG A 30 -9.42 -28.99 -34.01
C ARG A 30 -8.14 -29.76 -33.64
N PRO A 31 -6.95 -29.25 -33.97
CA PRO A 31 -5.73 -29.90 -33.51
C PRO A 31 -5.79 -30.02 -31.98
N ARG A 32 -5.40 -31.18 -31.45
CA ARG A 32 -5.33 -31.41 -29.99
C ARG A 32 -4.36 -30.46 -29.31
N VAL A 33 -3.42 -29.91 -30.09
CA VAL A 33 -2.41 -28.97 -29.67
C VAL A 33 -2.82 -27.56 -30.10
N PRO A 34 -2.71 -26.55 -29.23
CA PRO A 34 -3.02 -25.17 -29.61
C PRO A 34 -2.14 -24.70 -30.75
N PHE A 35 -2.68 -23.84 -31.63
CA PHE A 35 -2.03 -23.52 -32.90
C PHE A 35 -0.61 -22.92 -32.75
N TRP A 36 -0.33 -22.20 -31.66
CA TRP A 36 0.99 -21.58 -31.42
C TRP A 36 2.11 -22.58 -31.09
N LEU A 37 1.75 -23.82 -30.73
CA LEU A 37 2.69 -24.92 -30.52
C LEU A 37 2.88 -25.77 -31.78
N LEU A 38 2.04 -25.62 -32.80
CA LEU A 38 2.20 -26.35 -34.06
C LEU A 38 3.51 -25.96 -34.74
N ALA A 39 4.25 -26.94 -35.25
CA ALA A 39 5.48 -26.72 -36.00
C ALA A 39 5.26 -25.76 -37.19
N ALA A 40 4.11 -25.90 -37.87
CA ALA A 40 3.67 -25.04 -38.97
C ALA A 40 3.59 -23.55 -38.60
N HIS A 41 3.34 -23.22 -37.33
CA HIS A 41 3.38 -21.84 -36.84
C HIS A 41 4.75 -21.49 -36.26
N ARG A 42 5.30 -22.33 -35.38
CA ARG A 42 6.49 -22.03 -34.59
C ARG A 42 7.76 -21.91 -35.44
N ILE A 43 7.91 -22.74 -36.47
CA ILE A 43 9.11 -22.71 -37.31
C ILE A 43 9.16 -21.42 -38.14
N PRO A 44 8.14 -21.06 -38.95
CA PRO A 44 8.19 -19.83 -39.75
C PRO A 44 8.28 -18.56 -38.89
N THR A 45 7.61 -18.54 -37.74
CA THR A 45 7.62 -17.36 -36.86
C THR A 45 8.97 -17.15 -36.17
N LEU A 46 9.56 -18.19 -35.58
CA LEU A 46 10.82 -18.06 -34.86
C LEU A 46 12.03 -18.04 -35.78
N TRP A 47 12.12 -18.98 -36.72
CA TRP A 47 13.33 -19.23 -37.50
C TRP A 47 13.44 -18.37 -38.75
N SER A 48 12.32 -18.13 -39.43
CA SER A 48 12.30 -17.30 -40.64
C SER A 48 12.07 -15.84 -40.29
N LEU A 49 10.93 -15.54 -39.65
CA LEU A 49 10.50 -14.16 -39.43
C LEU A 49 11.29 -13.47 -38.31
N TYR A 50 11.25 -13.99 -37.08
CA TYR A 50 11.89 -13.32 -35.94
C TYR A 50 13.41 -13.23 -36.11
N ARG A 51 14.09 -14.33 -36.46
CA ARG A 51 15.53 -14.30 -36.74
C ARG A 51 15.88 -13.49 -37.98
N GLY A 52 15.05 -13.49 -39.02
CA GLY A 52 15.23 -12.61 -40.17
C GLY A 52 15.20 -11.14 -39.73
N ILE A 53 14.18 -10.74 -38.98
CA ILE A 53 14.06 -9.39 -38.43
C ILE A 53 15.28 -9.00 -37.58
N GLN A 54 15.78 -9.89 -36.73
CA GLN A 54 16.95 -9.61 -35.90
C GLN A 54 18.25 -9.50 -36.71
N ARG A 55 18.38 -10.23 -37.83
CA ARG A 55 19.53 -10.16 -38.73
C ARG A 55 19.51 -8.91 -39.60
N GLU A 56 18.35 -8.55 -40.12
CA GLU A 56 18.19 -7.44 -41.08
C GLU A 56 17.98 -6.08 -40.42
N ALA A 57 17.64 -6.01 -39.12
CA ALA A 57 17.43 -4.74 -38.43
C ALA A 57 18.72 -3.92 -38.33
N PRO A 58 18.69 -2.62 -38.72
CA PRO A 58 19.92 -1.82 -38.88
C PRO A 58 20.51 -1.29 -37.55
N SER A 59 19.76 -1.31 -36.45
CA SER A 59 20.19 -0.79 -35.15
C SER A 59 19.69 -1.65 -33.99
N GLU A 60 20.42 -1.65 -32.88
CA GLU A 60 20.08 -2.35 -31.64
C GLU A 60 18.76 -1.86 -31.03
N GLU A 61 18.42 -0.59 -31.18
CA GLU A 61 17.15 -0.03 -30.67
C GLU A 61 15.94 -0.64 -31.39
N ILE A 62 16.06 -0.78 -32.71
CA ILE A 62 15.04 -1.42 -33.54
C ILE A 62 14.96 -2.92 -33.21
N LYS A 63 16.09 -3.61 -33.04
CA LYS A 63 16.13 -5.01 -32.60
C LYS A 63 15.43 -5.19 -31.25
N TRP A 64 15.71 -4.32 -30.29
CA TRP A 64 15.05 -4.29 -28.99
C TRP A 64 13.55 -4.07 -29.12
N ARG A 65 13.12 -3.08 -29.92
CA ARG A 65 11.70 -2.79 -30.14
C ARG A 65 10.95 -3.97 -30.75
N MET A 66 11.58 -4.69 -31.68
CA MET A 66 11.02 -5.88 -32.30
C MET A 66 11.00 -7.06 -31.32
N ARG A 67 12.04 -7.26 -30.51
CA ARG A 67 12.00 -8.25 -29.42
C ARG A 67 10.81 -7.98 -28.50
N ARG A 68 10.63 -6.73 -28.07
CA ARG A 68 9.51 -6.34 -27.21
C ARG A 68 8.16 -6.53 -27.91
N PHE A 69 8.08 -6.29 -29.22
CA PHE A 69 6.87 -6.58 -30.00
C PHE A 69 6.48 -8.05 -29.93
N PHE A 70 7.42 -8.99 -30.06
CA PHE A 70 7.13 -10.42 -29.95
C PHE A 70 6.83 -10.84 -28.50
N GLU A 71 7.51 -10.28 -27.50
CA GLU A 71 7.24 -10.57 -26.08
C GLU A 71 5.82 -10.17 -25.66
N VAL A 72 5.40 -8.95 -26.01
CA VAL A 72 4.07 -8.44 -25.66
C VAL A 72 2.96 -9.25 -26.33
N ASN A 73 3.21 -9.73 -27.55
CA ASN A 73 2.23 -10.49 -28.32
C ASN A 73 2.35 -12.02 -28.11
N ARG A 74 3.21 -12.50 -27.19
CA ARG A 74 3.42 -13.95 -26.96
C ARG A 74 2.19 -14.67 -26.42
N SER A 75 1.33 -13.95 -25.68
CA SER A 75 0.12 -14.49 -25.07
C SER A 75 -1.11 -14.47 -25.98
N ILE A 76 -0.97 -14.11 -27.27
CA ILE A 76 -2.09 -14.11 -28.21
C ILE A 76 -2.49 -15.55 -28.55
N THR A 77 -3.68 -15.95 -28.09
CA THR A 77 -4.26 -17.28 -28.32
C THR A 77 -5.27 -17.31 -29.48
N SER A 78 -5.51 -16.18 -30.14
CA SER A 78 -6.40 -16.10 -31.31
C SER A 78 -5.60 -16.22 -32.62
N PRO A 79 -5.89 -17.21 -33.49
CA PRO A 79 -5.19 -17.37 -34.77
C PRO A 79 -5.32 -16.16 -35.69
N SER A 80 -6.50 -15.52 -35.72
CA SER A 80 -6.76 -14.37 -36.59
C SER A 80 -5.98 -13.14 -36.15
N GLU A 81 -5.93 -12.89 -34.84
CA GLU A 81 -5.16 -11.79 -34.27
C GLU A 81 -3.65 -12.02 -34.44
N CYS A 82 -3.19 -13.25 -34.17
CA CYS A 82 -1.81 -13.63 -34.38
C CYS A 82 -1.38 -13.40 -35.83
N ARG A 83 -2.19 -13.85 -36.81
CA ARG A 83 -1.96 -13.60 -38.24
C ARG A 83 -1.81 -12.10 -38.54
N LYS A 84 -2.69 -11.25 -38.02
CA LYS A 84 -2.60 -9.79 -38.21
C LYS A 84 -1.27 -9.24 -37.69
N LYS A 85 -0.82 -9.66 -36.49
CA LYS A 85 0.47 -9.23 -35.93
C LYS A 85 1.67 -9.74 -36.74
N LEU A 86 1.61 -10.98 -37.24
CA LEU A 86 2.65 -11.54 -38.10
C LEU A 86 2.76 -10.80 -39.42
N LEU A 87 1.63 -10.42 -40.05
CA LEU A 87 1.65 -9.60 -41.26
C LEU A 87 2.34 -8.25 -41.03
N ILE A 88 2.12 -7.62 -39.88
CA ILE A 88 2.84 -6.40 -39.48
C ILE A 88 4.34 -6.68 -39.36
N ALA A 89 4.74 -7.78 -38.73
CA ALA A 89 6.15 -8.16 -38.60
C ALA A 89 6.80 -8.46 -39.97
N HIS A 90 6.09 -9.09 -40.91
CA HIS A 90 6.58 -9.28 -42.29
C HIS A 90 6.78 -7.95 -43.02
N LYS A 91 5.87 -6.99 -42.83
CA LYS A 91 6.08 -5.63 -43.37
C LYS A 91 7.37 -5.00 -42.83
N PHE A 92 7.65 -5.14 -41.54
CA PHE A 92 8.91 -4.67 -40.96
C PHE A 92 10.12 -5.38 -41.57
N LEU A 93 10.08 -6.70 -41.72
CA LEU A 93 11.16 -7.45 -42.36
C LEU A 93 11.45 -6.91 -43.77
N ASN A 94 10.41 -6.73 -44.58
CA ASN A 94 10.54 -6.22 -45.95
C ASN A 94 11.15 -4.80 -45.99
N THR A 95 10.78 -3.93 -45.05
CA THR A 95 11.37 -2.59 -44.95
C THR A 95 12.84 -2.63 -44.52
N PHE A 96 13.21 -3.58 -43.67
CA PHE A 96 14.59 -3.74 -43.20
C PHE A 96 15.48 -4.28 -44.32
N THR A 97 15.01 -5.29 -45.06
CA THR A 97 15.72 -5.80 -46.25
C THR A 97 15.88 -4.73 -47.32
N ALA A 98 14.85 -3.93 -47.60
CA ALA A 98 14.96 -2.83 -48.57
C ALA A 98 15.98 -1.76 -48.13
N ALA A 99 16.03 -1.44 -46.84
CA ALA A 99 17.03 -0.52 -46.31
C ALA A 99 18.45 -1.08 -46.40
N ARG A 100 18.63 -2.39 -46.17
CA ARG A 100 19.93 -3.07 -46.31
C ARG A 100 20.39 -3.15 -47.77
N GLN A 101 19.45 -3.28 -48.71
CA GLN A 101 19.71 -3.22 -50.15
C GLN A 101 20.08 -1.82 -50.66
N GLY A 102 20.13 -0.80 -49.79
CA GLY A 102 20.60 0.55 -50.15
C GLY A 102 19.51 1.57 -50.46
N ASN A 103 18.23 1.28 -50.20
CA ASN A 103 17.17 2.26 -50.44
C ASN A 103 17.23 3.42 -49.42
N GLU A 104 17.77 4.56 -49.85
CA GLU A 104 18.00 5.75 -49.01
C GLU A 104 16.75 6.24 -48.28
N LYS A 105 15.58 6.24 -48.94
CA LYS A 105 14.33 6.70 -48.34
C LYS A 105 13.98 5.85 -47.13
N THR A 106 14.08 4.53 -47.26
CA THR A 106 13.80 3.60 -46.16
C THR A 106 14.84 3.71 -45.04
N GLN A 107 16.12 3.91 -45.37
CA GLN A 107 17.17 4.15 -44.38
C GLN A 107 16.88 5.42 -43.55
N ARG A 108 16.54 6.54 -44.20
CA ARG A 108 16.17 7.79 -43.52
C ARG A 108 14.96 7.61 -42.59
N ILE A 109 13.95 6.85 -43.02
CA ILE A 109 12.79 6.52 -42.18
C ILE A 109 13.21 5.70 -40.95
N LEU A 110 14.05 4.69 -41.13
CA LEU A 110 14.53 3.84 -40.03
C LEU A 110 15.42 4.61 -39.05
N LEU A 111 16.30 5.49 -39.54
CA LEU A 111 17.10 6.38 -38.69
C LEU A 111 16.23 7.31 -37.84
N ARG A 112 15.14 7.86 -38.41
CA ARG A 112 14.19 8.65 -37.64
C ARG A 112 13.45 7.79 -36.61
N TYR A 113 13.04 6.59 -37.00
CA TYR A 113 12.35 5.65 -36.10
C TYR A 113 13.24 5.20 -34.94
N ASP A 114 14.51 4.96 -35.20
CA ASP A 114 15.55 4.63 -34.24
C ASP A 114 15.66 5.71 -33.14
N ARG A 115 15.82 6.97 -33.55
CA ARG A 115 15.84 8.13 -32.63
C ARG A 115 14.58 8.22 -31.78
N LEU A 116 13.41 7.94 -32.36
CA LEU A 116 12.13 7.91 -31.62
C LEU A 116 12.07 6.77 -30.60
N ILE A 117 12.54 5.56 -30.95
CA ILE A 117 12.62 4.43 -30.01
C ILE A 117 13.56 4.77 -28.86
N HIS A 118 14.74 5.27 -29.17
CA HIS A 118 15.74 5.65 -28.18
C HIS A 118 15.20 6.73 -27.21
N ALA A 119 14.58 7.80 -27.74
CA ALA A 119 13.94 8.82 -26.92
C ALA A 119 12.84 8.24 -26.02
N LYS A 120 12.01 7.33 -26.57
CA LYS A 120 10.96 6.64 -25.80
C LYS A 120 11.52 5.76 -24.69
N ARG A 121 12.63 5.06 -24.93
CA ARG A 121 13.31 4.24 -23.90
C ARG A 121 13.89 5.10 -22.80
N LYS A 122 14.60 6.19 -23.13
CA LYS A 122 15.11 7.14 -22.15
C LYS A 122 13.98 7.69 -21.27
N LYS A 123 12.85 8.08 -21.88
CA LYS A 123 11.65 8.50 -21.15
C LYS A 123 11.14 7.41 -20.20
N HIS A 124 10.97 6.19 -20.69
CA HIS A 124 10.49 5.06 -19.86
C HIS A 124 11.46 4.71 -18.73
N GLU A 125 12.78 4.78 -18.97
CA GLU A 125 13.78 4.56 -17.95
C GLU A 125 13.72 5.64 -16.86
N MET A 126 13.59 6.91 -17.26
CA MET A 126 13.39 8.02 -16.34
C MET A 126 12.11 7.82 -15.52
N GLU A 127 10.98 7.50 -16.16
CA GLU A 127 9.72 7.17 -15.47
C GLU A 127 9.90 6.01 -14.48
N SER A 128 10.62 4.95 -14.88
CA SER A 128 10.90 3.80 -14.02
C SER A 128 11.81 4.17 -12.84
N ARG A 129 12.78 5.07 -13.02
CA ARG A 129 13.60 5.63 -11.93
C ARG A 129 12.73 6.43 -10.96
N ILE A 130 11.88 7.32 -11.48
CA ILE A 130 10.95 8.13 -10.68
C ILE A 130 9.98 7.23 -9.89
N LEU A 131 9.37 6.23 -10.53
CA LEU A 131 8.45 5.30 -9.86
C LEU A 131 9.14 4.47 -8.79
N ARG A 132 10.39 4.02 -9.03
CA ARG A 132 11.19 3.33 -8.00
C ARG A 132 11.47 4.24 -6.81
N GLU A 133 11.86 5.48 -7.06
CA GLU A 133 12.12 6.48 -6.03
C GLU A 133 10.85 6.79 -5.23
N LEU A 134 9.72 7.03 -5.91
CA LEU A 134 8.42 7.23 -5.27
C LEU A 134 8.01 6.01 -4.43
N LYS A 135 8.24 4.79 -4.92
CA LYS A 135 7.97 3.55 -4.17
C LYS A 135 8.87 3.45 -2.93
N TRP A 136 10.15 3.80 -3.05
CA TRP A 136 11.08 3.79 -1.94
C TRP A 136 10.71 4.83 -0.88
N GLN A 137 10.39 6.06 -1.30
CA GLN A 137 9.87 7.11 -0.41
C GLN A 137 8.55 6.70 0.26
N TYR A 138 7.66 6.06 -0.50
CA TYR A 138 6.44 5.49 0.05
C TYR A 138 6.75 4.43 1.12
N GLN A 139 7.69 3.51 0.86
CA GLN A 139 8.13 2.52 1.84
C GLN A 139 8.73 3.16 3.09
N LEU A 140 9.59 4.17 2.95
CA LEU A 140 10.16 4.90 4.07
C LEU A 140 9.11 5.63 4.91
N ARG A 141 8.12 6.25 4.26
CA ARG A 141 7.02 6.94 4.94
C ARG A 141 6.10 5.98 5.70
N HIS A 142 5.90 4.77 5.17
CA HIS A 142 5.01 3.77 5.75
C HIS A 142 5.74 2.63 6.48
N ARG A 143 7.05 2.78 6.71
CA ARG A 143 7.81 1.80 7.48
C ARG A 143 7.26 1.75 8.92
N PRO A 144 7.04 0.57 9.49
CA PRO A 144 6.64 0.45 10.88
C PRO A 144 7.71 1.04 11.81
N ILE A 145 7.36 2.03 12.61
CA ILE A 145 8.26 2.62 13.61
C ILE A 145 7.77 2.24 15.00
N LEU A 146 8.67 1.74 15.85
CA LEU A 146 8.37 1.47 17.26
C LEU A 146 8.00 2.77 17.97
N THR A 147 6.83 2.79 18.61
CA THR A 147 6.34 4.02 19.29
C THR A 147 6.84 4.16 20.72
N GLY A 148 7.45 3.11 21.27
CA GLY A 148 7.77 2.98 22.70
C GLY A 148 6.59 2.54 23.57
N ALA A 149 5.46 2.14 22.97
CA ALA A 149 4.31 1.57 23.67
C ALA A 149 4.17 0.07 23.33
N LEU A 150 3.46 -0.65 24.19
CA LEU A 150 3.12 -2.06 24.01
C LEU A 150 1.63 -2.20 23.67
N LEU A 151 1.29 -3.23 22.92
CA LEU A 151 -0.09 -3.73 22.81
C LEU A 151 -0.31 -4.76 23.90
N ARG A 152 -1.38 -4.57 24.68
CA ARG A 152 -1.77 -5.52 25.72
C ARG A 152 -2.04 -6.90 25.10
N PRO A 153 -1.54 -8.00 25.70
CA PRO A 153 -1.99 -9.32 25.31
C PRO A 153 -3.51 -9.41 25.44
N SER A 154 -4.14 -10.05 24.48
CA SER A 154 -5.58 -10.28 24.42
C SER A 154 -5.86 -11.64 23.80
N MET A 155 -7.13 -12.07 23.75
CA MET A 155 -7.48 -13.32 23.09
C MET A 155 -7.07 -13.36 21.61
N TYR A 156 -6.92 -12.20 20.99
CA TYR A 156 -6.64 -12.04 19.56
C TYR A 156 -5.14 -11.86 19.25
N ASN A 157 -4.36 -11.35 20.21
CA ASN A 157 -2.95 -11.08 20.01
C ASN A 157 -2.11 -11.44 21.23
N LYS A 158 -0.93 -12.00 20.95
CA LYS A 158 0.16 -12.14 21.92
C LYS A 158 0.64 -10.74 22.38
N PRO A 159 1.48 -10.64 23.42
CA PRO A 159 2.22 -9.41 23.69
C PRO A 159 2.96 -8.97 22.40
N LEU A 160 2.72 -7.74 21.96
CA LEU A 160 3.30 -7.20 20.72
C LEU A 160 3.75 -5.75 20.95
N PRO A 161 4.82 -5.29 20.29
CA PRO A 161 5.20 -3.89 20.32
C PRO A 161 4.21 -3.05 19.50
N ARG A 162 3.88 -1.85 19.98
CA ARG A 162 3.03 -0.91 19.23
C ARG A 162 3.88 -0.16 18.21
N MET A 163 3.59 -0.41 16.94
CA MET A 163 4.20 0.26 15.79
C MET A 163 3.26 1.28 15.15
N LYS A 164 3.81 2.32 14.51
CA LYS A 164 3.06 3.28 13.68
C LYS A 164 3.77 3.50 12.33
N PRO A 165 3.09 3.22 11.19
CA PRO A 165 1.87 2.43 11.08
C PRO A 165 2.07 0.98 11.55
N GLN A 166 0.99 0.28 11.92
CA GLN A 166 1.09 -1.16 12.19
C GLN A 166 1.21 -1.93 10.88
N PRO A 167 2.08 -2.96 10.79
CA PRO A 167 2.16 -3.81 9.60
C PRO A 167 0.80 -4.41 9.24
N VAL A 168 0.41 -4.32 7.97
CA VAL A 168 -0.90 -4.80 7.48
C VAL A 168 -1.14 -6.26 7.86
N ARG A 169 -0.11 -7.11 7.77
CA ARG A 169 -0.20 -8.53 8.15
C ARG A 169 -0.60 -8.73 9.62
N LEU A 170 -0.05 -7.92 10.54
CA LEU A 170 -0.41 -7.99 11.96
C LEU A 170 -1.83 -7.50 12.20
N SER A 171 -2.19 -6.34 11.65
CA SER A 171 -3.55 -5.79 11.76
C SER A 171 -4.59 -6.76 11.20
N MET A 172 -4.32 -7.38 10.04
CA MET A 172 -5.20 -8.36 9.42
C MET A 172 -5.26 -9.69 10.18
N MET A 173 -4.15 -10.13 10.79
CA MET A 173 -4.15 -11.30 11.67
C MET A 173 -5.06 -11.07 12.89
N ILE A 174 -4.94 -9.92 13.56
CA ILE A 174 -5.79 -9.57 14.72
C ILE A 174 -7.25 -9.50 14.30
N ARG A 175 -7.56 -8.82 13.19
CA ARG A 175 -8.91 -8.72 12.65
C ARG A 175 -9.51 -10.09 12.33
N ARG A 176 -8.76 -10.95 11.63
CA ARG A 176 -9.22 -12.32 11.30
C ARG A 176 -9.54 -13.11 12.56
N ARG A 177 -8.68 -13.04 13.59
CA ARG A 177 -8.92 -13.74 14.86
C ARG A 177 -10.14 -13.22 15.59
N ARG A 178 -10.38 -11.90 15.58
CA ARG A 178 -11.58 -11.30 16.16
C ARG A 178 -12.85 -11.83 15.47
N ASN A 179 -12.87 -11.81 14.13
CA ASN A 179 -14.01 -12.32 13.37
C ASN A 179 -14.22 -13.83 13.56
N VAL A 180 -13.14 -14.60 13.71
CA VAL A 180 -13.22 -16.04 13.99
C VAL A 180 -13.79 -16.27 15.39
N TYR A 181 -13.34 -15.51 16.39
CA TYR A 181 -13.88 -15.57 17.75
C TYR A 181 -15.38 -15.24 17.80
N GLU A 182 -15.80 -14.17 17.13
CA GLU A 182 -17.21 -13.76 17.03
C GLU A 182 -18.07 -14.89 16.46
N ARG A 183 -17.69 -15.44 15.30
CA ARG A 183 -18.39 -16.59 14.70
C ARG A 183 -18.40 -17.82 15.59
N MET A 184 -17.33 -18.07 16.34
CA MET A 184 -17.27 -19.20 17.27
C MET A 184 -18.19 -18.98 18.47
N SER A 185 -18.22 -17.76 19.02
CA SER A 185 -19.08 -17.37 20.12
C SER A 185 -20.56 -17.53 19.78
N GLU A 186 -20.94 -17.26 18.52
CA GLU A 186 -22.31 -17.46 18.02
C GLU A 186 -22.62 -18.95 17.81
N ARG A 187 -21.68 -19.74 17.30
CA ARG A 187 -21.90 -21.15 16.95
C ARG A 187 -21.88 -22.11 18.13
N LEU A 188 -21.07 -21.83 19.14
CA LEU A 188 -20.92 -22.69 20.30
C LEU A 188 -22.25 -22.99 21.03
N PRO A 189 -23.11 -21.99 21.36
CA PRO A 189 -24.40 -22.26 21.98
C PRO A 189 -25.29 -23.10 21.06
N VAL A 190 -25.30 -22.83 19.75
CA VAL A 190 -26.07 -23.61 18.77
C VAL A 190 -25.64 -25.08 18.77
N TYR A 191 -24.33 -25.37 18.78
CA TYR A 191 -23.87 -26.77 18.87
C TYR A 191 -24.24 -27.44 20.18
N MET A 192 -24.27 -26.70 21.29
CA MET A 192 -24.69 -27.22 22.59
C MET A 192 -26.20 -27.47 22.63
N GLU A 193 -27.02 -26.63 22.01
CA GLU A 193 -28.47 -26.82 21.87
C GLU A 193 -28.77 -28.04 21.01
N LEU A 194 -28.16 -28.15 19.83
CA LEU A 194 -28.31 -29.33 18.96
C LEU A 194 -27.92 -30.63 19.66
N LEU A 195 -26.88 -30.59 20.52
CA LEU A 195 -26.49 -31.77 21.30
C LEU A 195 -27.55 -32.14 22.34
N LYS A 196 -28.18 -31.15 23.00
CA LYS A 196 -29.29 -31.37 23.93
C LYS A 196 -30.52 -31.93 23.22
N ASP A 197 -30.84 -31.41 22.03
CA ASP A 197 -31.96 -31.89 21.22
C ASP A 197 -31.73 -33.35 20.80
N LEU A 198 -30.53 -33.70 20.35
CA LEU A 198 -30.17 -35.10 20.06
C LEU A 198 -30.32 -36.01 21.28
N ASP A 199 -29.92 -35.56 22.46
CA ASP A 199 -30.09 -36.32 23.71
C ASP A 199 -31.58 -36.47 24.09
N ALA A 200 -32.40 -35.46 23.79
CA ALA A 200 -33.85 -35.53 23.98
C ALA A 200 -34.50 -36.53 23.02
N GLU A 201 -34.13 -36.51 21.73
CA GLU A 201 -34.60 -37.46 20.72
C GLU A 201 -34.19 -38.90 21.04
N LYS A 202 -32.95 -39.12 21.50
CA LYS A 202 -32.50 -40.44 21.99
C LYS A 202 -33.37 -40.96 23.13
N LYS A 203 -33.70 -40.09 24.11
CA LYS A 203 -34.58 -40.45 25.22
C LYS A 203 -36.01 -40.72 24.75
N PHE A 204 -36.49 -39.94 23.78
CA PHE A 204 -37.79 -40.14 23.16
C PHE A 204 -37.88 -41.49 22.45
N GLU A 205 -36.96 -41.80 21.54
CA GLU A 205 -36.87 -43.10 20.86
C GLU A 205 -36.76 -44.27 21.85
N ALA A 206 -35.98 -44.10 22.92
CA ALA A 206 -35.86 -45.10 23.97
C ALA A 206 -37.18 -45.33 24.71
N SER A 207 -37.92 -44.26 25.02
CA SER A 207 -39.24 -44.36 25.65
C SER A 207 -40.30 -44.96 24.73
N LEU A 208 -40.22 -44.67 23.43
CA LEU A 208 -41.14 -45.15 22.40
C LEU A 208 -40.93 -46.65 22.16
N GLN A 209 -39.67 -47.09 22.09
CA GLN A 209 -39.36 -48.52 21.99
C GLN A 209 -39.87 -49.28 23.22
N LYS A 210 -39.69 -48.77 24.45
CA LYS A 210 -40.23 -49.41 25.66
C LYS A 210 -41.75 -49.62 25.61
N LYS A 211 -42.49 -48.70 24.99
CA LYS A 211 -43.94 -48.82 24.80
C LYS A 211 -44.30 -49.79 23.68
N LEU A 212 -43.49 -49.85 22.62
CA LEU A 212 -43.69 -50.72 21.47
C LEU A 212 -43.18 -52.15 21.67
N SER A 213 -42.32 -52.41 22.67
CA SER A 213 -41.86 -53.77 23.01
C SER A 213 -42.99 -54.78 23.25
N ASN A 214 -44.22 -54.31 23.51
CA ASN A 214 -45.41 -55.14 23.65
C ASN A 214 -46.13 -55.45 22.33
N LYS A 215 -45.67 -54.90 21.20
CA LYS A 215 -46.20 -55.12 19.84
C LYS A 215 -45.10 -55.72 18.97
N GLU A 216 -45.44 -56.69 18.12
CA GLU A 216 -44.48 -57.46 17.30
C GLU A 216 -43.76 -56.65 16.19
N GLU A 217 -44.04 -55.35 16.06
CA GLU A 217 -43.40 -54.48 15.07
C GLU A 217 -42.08 -53.89 15.60
N GLY A 218 -40.96 -54.27 15.00
CA GLY A 218 -39.63 -53.76 15.35
C GLY A 218 -39.47 -52.28 15.00
N PHE A 219 -39.38 -51.41 16.01
CA PHE A 219 -39.02 -50.00 15.84
C PHE A 219 -37.50 -49.84 15.73
N ASN A 220 -37.01 -49.32 14.60
CA ASN A 220 -35.60 -49.05 14.36
C ASN A 220 -35.21 -47.66 14.90
N ARG A 221 -34.27 -47.61 15.85
CA ARG A 221 -33.78 -46.36 16.46
C ARG A 221 -32.75 -45.70 15.53
N ILE A 222 -33.05 -44.51 15.03
CA ILE A 222 -32.16 -43.80 14.10
C ILE A 222 -31.08 -43.04 14.90
N TYR A 223 -31.46 -42.47 16.04
CA TYR A 223 -30.59 -41.61 16.84
C TYR A 223 -29.76 -42.36 17.88
N GLU A 224 -29.94 -43.68 18.01
CA GLU A 224 -29.11 -44.50 18.90
C GLU A 224 -27.64 -44.53 18.48
N SER A 225 -27.36 -44.41 17.18
CA SER A 225 -25.99 -44.29 16.66
C SER A 225 -25.32 -43.00 17.16
N ASP A 226 -24.12 -43.11 17.77
CA ASP A 226 -23.39 -41.93 18.27
C ASP A 226 -22.73 -41.09 17.16
N ASP A 227 -22.95 -41.44 15.89
CA ASP A 227 -22.28 -40.78 14.76
C ASP A 227 -22.70 -39.32 14.60
N TRP A 228 -23.98 -39.01 14.84
CA TRP A 228 -24.48 -37.64 14.89
C TRP A 228 -23.87 -36.84 16.05
N GLY A 229 -23.74 -37.48 17.21
CA GLY A 229 -23.17 -36.88 18.42
C GLY A 229 -21.66 -36.61 18.28
N LYS A 230 -20.91 -37.53 17.67
CA LYS A 230 -19.45 -37.41 17.48
C LYS A 230 -19.07 -36.15 16.72
N LEU A 231 -19.73 -35.86 15.59
CA LEU A 231 -19.43 -34.67 14.79
C LEU A 231 -19.64 -33.38 15.58
N LEU A 232 -20.73 -33.28 16.35
CA LEU A 232 -21.00 -32.11 17.20
C LEU A 232 -20.00 -32.00 18.34
N LYS A 233 -19.69 -33.10 19.04
CA LYS A 233 -18.68 -33.16 20.09
C LYS A 233 -17.30 -32.74 19.58
N GLU A 234 -16.91 -33.17 18.38
CA GLU A 234 -15.66 -32.74 17.72
C GLU A 234 -15.65 -31.24 17.41
N LYS A 235 -16.75 -30.68 16.92
CA LYS A 235 -16.86 -29.23 16.67
C LYS A 235 -16.80 -28.41 17.96
N ILE A 236 -17.47 -28.87 19.03
CA ILE A 236 -17.41 -28.25 20.36
C ILE A 236 -15.96 -28.30 20.88
N LYS A 237 -15.31 -29.47 20.86
CA LYS A 237 -13.92 -29.64 21.29
C LYS A 237 -12.94 -28.77 20.47
N SER A 238 -13.12 -28.69 19.16
CA SER A 238 -12.33 -27.82 18.27
C SER A 238 -12.53 -26.33 18.60
N THR A 239 -13.74 -25.94 18.98
CA THR A 239 -14.06 -24.56 19.37
C THR A 239 -13.45 -24.23 20.74
N GLN A 240 -13.62 -25.12 21.72
CA GLN A 240 -13.06 -24.97 23.07
C GLN A 240 -11.54 -24.91 23.06
N SER A 241 -10.86 -25.77 22.29
CA SER A 241 -9.40 -25.71 22.14
C SER A 241 -8.94 -24.39 21.51
N SER A 242 -9.69 -23.86 20.54
CA SER A 242 -9.41 -22.54 19.96
C SER A 242 -9.61 -21.39 20.95
N LEU A 243 -10.61 -21.49 21.83
CA LEU A 243 -10.85 -20.53 22.93
C LEU A 243 -9.75 -20.62 23.99
N ALA A 244 -9.34 -21.83 24.39
CA ALA A 244 -8.23 -22.06 25.32
C ALA A 244 -6.94 -21.41 24.82
N ALA A 245 -6.58 -21.63 23.55
CA ALA A 245 -5.44 -20.96 22.91
C ALA A 245 -5.60 -19.42 22.87
N GLY A 246 -6.84 -18.91 22.90
CA GLY A 246 -7.14 -17.49 23.08
C GLY A 246 -6.80 -17.01 24.49
N TYR A 247 -7.26 -17.71 25.51
CA TYR A 247 -6.96 -17.40 26.91
C TYR A 247 -5.46 -17.46 27.21
N GLU A 248 -4.75 -18.48 26.68
CA GLU A 248 -3.30 -18.57 26.79
C GLU A 248 -2.61 -17.33 26.21
N ARG A 249 -3.03 -16.86 25.03
CA ARG A 249 -2.49 -15.62 24.43
C ARG A 249 -2.72 -14.40 25.30
N ALA A 250 -3.88 -14.31 25.95
CA ALA A 250 -4.23 -13.20 26.83
C ALA A 250 -3.43 -13.22 28.14
N ALA A 251 -3.09 -14.42 28.64
CA ALA A 251 -2.30 -14.62 29.85
C ALA A 251 -0.78 -14.48 29.66
N MET A 252 -0.29 -14.48 28.41
CA MET A 252 1.15 -14.35 28.12
C MET A 252 1.74 -13.05 28.69
N ARG A 253 2.85 -13.18 29.42
CA ARG A 253 3.68 -12.06 29.88
C ARG A 253 4.52 -11.50 28.73
N TYR A 254 4.91 -10.22 28.84
CA TYR A 254 5.82 -9.63 27.86
C TYR A 254 7.22 -10.24 28.01
N PRO A 255 7.87 -10.65 26.92
CA PRO A 255 9.26 -11.11 26.99
C PRO A 255 10.19 -9.94 27.31
N GLU A 256 11.25 -10.20 28.07
CA GLU A 256 12.18 -9.16 28.55
C GLU A 256 12.88 -8.43 27.41
N GLU A 257 13.32 -9.15 26.38
CA GLU A 257 13.90 -8.59 25.15
C GLU A 257 12.99 -7.52 24.51
N MET A 258 11.67 -7.76 24.52
CA MET A 258 10.70 -6.80 23.99
C MET A 258 10.58 -5.57 24.89
N LEU A 259 10.66 -5.73 26.21
CA LEU A 259 10.66 -4.61 27.14
C LEU A 259 11.89 -3.73 26.92
N ASP A 260 13.06 -4.33 26.67
CA ASP A 260 14.29 -3.60 26.38
C ASP A 260 14.25 -2.85 25.05
N LEU A 261 13.78 -3.51 23.98
CA LEU A 261 13.52 -2.85 22.70
C LEU A 261 12.57 -1.64 22.84
N ILE A 262 11.56 -1.75 23.70
CA ILE A 262 10.62 -0.66 23.96
C ILE A 262 11.27 0.45 24.78
N ARG A 263 12.09 0.13 25.79
CA ARG A 263 12.87 1.11 26.56
C ARG A 263 13.82 1.87 25.63
N GLU A 264 14.52 1.18 24.74
CA GLU A 264 15.39 1.78 23.74
C GLU A 264 14.60 2.69 22.78
N ALA A 265 13.47 2.23 22.25
CA ALA A 265 12.61 3.04 21.39
C ALA A 265 12.10 4.32 22.11
N ARG A 266 11.84 4.27 23.42
CA ARG A 266 11.50 5.46 24.22
C ARG A 266 12.69 6.41 24.32
N ARG A 267 13.89 5.91 24.62
CA ARG A 267 15.13 6.72 24.66
C ARG A 267 15.38 7.39 23.31
N GLU A 268 15.26 6.64 22.22
CA GLU A 268 15.47 7.15 20.86
C GLU A 268 14.41 8.18 20.45
N LYS A 269 13.15 8.01 20.90
CA LYS A 269 12.10 9.03 20.72
C LYS A 269 12.46 10.34 21.42
N VAL A 270 12.98 10.28 22.65
CA VAL A 270 13.43 11.47 23.39
C VAL A 270 14.65 12.11 22.70
N ARG A 271 15.63 11.30 22.27
CA ARG A 271 16.81 11.76 21.50
C ARG A 271 16.41 12.43 20.18
N ASN A 272 15.44 11.87 19.46
CA ASN A 272 14.98 12.48 18.20
C ASN A 272 14.19 13.76 18.42
N ARG A 273 13.38 13.84 19.47
CA ARG A 273 12.65 15.07 19.82
C ARG A 273 13.60 16.18 20.27
N THR A 274 14.63 15.86 21.05
CA THR A 274 15.68 16.81 21.45
C THR A 274 16.46 17.32 20.24
N ARG A 275 16.92 16.43 19.34
CA ARG A 275 17.53 16.82 18.05
C ARG A 275 16.63 17.70 17.20
N GLU A 276 15.33 17.40 17.12
CA GLU A 276 14.37 18.23 16.38
C GLU A 276 14.26 19.63 17.01
N HIS A 277 14.15 19.71 18.34
CA HIS A 277 14.15 20.98 19.06
C HIS A 277 15.44 21.79 18.84
N GLU A 278 16.61 21.14 18.84
CA GLU A 278 17.88 21.80 18.55
C GLU A 278 17.94 22.34 17.12
N ARG A 279 17.47 21.58 16.11
CA ARG A 279 17.40 22.07 14.73
C ARG A 279 16.49 23.29 14.63
N VAL A 280 15.32 23.23 15.26
CA VAL A 280 14.40 24.37 15.31
C VAL A 280 15.07 25.59 15.95
N ARG A 281 15.80 25.42 17.05
CA ARG A 281 16.58 26.50 17.68
C ARG A 281 17.66 27.09 16.77
N ARG A 282 18.31 26.27 15.95
CA ARG A 282 19.26 26.74 14.91
C ARG A 282 18.59 27.44 13.73
N GLY A 283 17.27 27.67 13.77
CA GLY A 283 16.52 28.34 12.71
C GLY A 283 15.93 27.40 11.66
N PHE A 284 16.01 26.07 11.83
CA PHE A 284 15.37 25.15 10.89
C PHE A 284 13.84 25.23 11.01
N VAL A 285 13.19 25.73 9.96
CA VAL A 285 11.74 25.89 9.91
C VAL A 285 11.08 24.59 9.42
N SER A 286 10.66 23.74 10.38
CA SER A 286 9.95 22.50 10.06
C SER A 286 8.48 22.74 9.69
N LYS A 287 7.82 21.77 9.04
CA LYS A 287 6.36 21.84 8.77
C LYS A 287 5.53 22.00 10.06
N ALA A 288 5.97 21.40 11.17
CA ALA A 288 5.29 21.52 12.46
C ALA A 288 5.43 22.93 13.03
N VAL A 289 6.61 23.53 12.88
CA VAL A 289 6.87 24.94 13.21
C VAL A 289 5.97 25.85 12.38
N LEU A 290 5.93 25.68 11.06
CA LEU A 290 5.06 26.49 10.18
C LEU A 290 3.59 26.36 10.53
N ARG A 291 3.13 25.15 10.88
CA ARG A 291 1.75 24.94 11.33
C ARG A 291 1.48 25.63 12.65
N ARG A 292 2.43 25.64 13.58
CA ARG A 292 2.31 26.35 14.86
C ARG A 292 2.28 27.85 14.64
N SER A 293 3.16 28.38 13.80
CA SER A 293 3.23 29.81 13.53
C SER A 293 1.99 30.35 12.83
N ARG A 294 1.36 29.52 11.98
CA ARG A 294 0.10 29.85 11.28
C ARG A 294 -1.16 29.68 12.13
N LYS A 295 -1.09 29.05 13.31
CA LYS A 295 -2.28 28.95 14.19
C LYS A 295 -2.57 30.32 14.75
N GLY A 296 -3.75 30.86 14.44
CA GLY A 296 -4.31 32.08 15.02
C GLY A 296 -4.79 31.91 16.47
N PRO A 297 -5.04 33.01 17.20
CA PRO A 297 -5.82 32.92 18.43
C PRO A 297 -7.26 32.51 18.06
N PRO A 298 -8.02 31.89 18.98
CA PRO A 298 -9.44 31.61 18.76
C PRO A 298 -10.20 32.88 18.33
N ALA A 299 -11.18 32.75 17.43
CA ALA A 299 -11.86 33.90 16.83
C ALA A 299 -12.45 34.89 17.86
N HIS A 300 -13.04 34.37 18.95
CA HIS A 300 -13.60 35.22 20.01
C HIS A 300 -12.56 36.02 20.80
N ILE A 301 -11.32 35.52 20.89
CA ILE A 301 -10.19 36.26 21.48
C ILE A 301 -9.70 37.29 20.47
N LEU A 302 -9.56 36.90 19.20
CA LEU A 302 -9.09 37.77 18.11
C LEU A 302 -9.93 39.06 17.97
N VAL A 303 -11.25 38.95 18.14
CA VAL A 303 -12.18 40.10 18.12
C VAL A 303 -11.89 41.09 19.27
N LYS A 304 -11.52 40.59 20.45
CA LYS A 304 -11.22 41.40 21.63
C LYS A 304 -9.80 41.98 21.62
N MET A 305 -8.90 41.39 20.83
CA MET A 305 -7.52 41.82 20.76
C MET A 305 -7.39 43.15 20.00
N THR A 306 -6.61 44.05 20.56
CA THR A 306 -6.14 45.26 19.87
C THR A 306 -5.20 44.89 18.73
N ASP A 307 -4.99 45.81 17.78
CA ASP A 307 -4.09 45.54 16.64
C ASP A 307 -2.64 45.32 17.08
N TRP A 308 -2.21 46.00 18.15
CA TRP A 308 -0.91 45.74 18.76
C TRP A 308 -0.82 44.32 19.31
N GLU A 309 -1.83 43.86 20.07
CA GLU A 309 -1.85 42.50 20.61
C GLU A 309 -1.87 41.45 19.50
N ARG A 310 -2.59 41.69 18.39
CA ARG A 310 -2.61 40.79 17.22
C ARG A 310 -1.22 40.68 16.59
N ARG A 311 -0.51 41.81 16.45
CA ARG A 311 0.85 41.84 15.90
C ARG A 311 1.84 41.17 16.87
N ALA A 312 1.76 41.48 18.16
CA ALA A 312 2.59 40.86 19.20
C ALA A 312 2.38 39.33 19.25
N ASP A 313 1.13 38.86 19.18
CA ASP A 313 0.79 37.44 19.09
C ASP A 313 1.36 36.79 17.82
N GLN A 314 1.22 37.42 16.65
CA GLN A 314 1.81 36.92 15.40
C GLN A 314 3.34 36.80 15.50
N ILE A 315 4.01 37.80 16.07
CA ILE A 315 5.47 37.81 16.22
C ILE A 315 5.93 36.77 17.24
N SER A 316 5.25 36.69 18.39
CA SER A 316 5.57 35.74 19.47
C SER A 316 5.48 34.28 19.03
N ARG A 317 4.74 33.98 17.96
CA ARG A 317 4.68 32.64 17.35
C ARG A 317 5.90 32.27 16.52
N GLY A 318 6.79 33.21 16.26
CA GLY A 318 8.08 32.98 15.63
C GLY A 318 8.95 32.02 16.43
N VAL A 319 9.87 31.34 15.77
CA VAL A 319 10.78 30.38 16.43
C VAL A 319 11.84 31.06 17.27
N SER A 320 12.30 32.24 16.83
CA SER A 320 13.38 32.96 17.50
C SER A 320 13.05 33.22 18.98
N GLU A 321 13.99 32.93 19.87
CA GLU A 321 13.96 33.33 21.28
C GLU A 321 14.81 34.59 21.51
N VAL A 322 15.34 35.16 20.44
CA VAL A 322 16.30 36.26 20.44
C VAL A 322 15.73 37.43 19.65
N GLY A 323 16.24 38.61 19.95
CA GLY A 323 15.93 39.85 19.26
C GLY A 323 14.56 40.43 19.61
N TYR A 324 13.99 41.21 18.69
CA TYR A 324 12.63 41.74 18.81
C TYR A 324 11.56 40.67 19.14
N VAL A 325 11.70 39.46 18.57
CA VAL A 325 10.79 38.33 18.87
C VAL A 325 10.93 37.87 20.33
N GLY A 326 12.16 37.82 20.84
CA GLY A 326 12.46 37.48 22.23
C GLY A 326 11.89 38.52 23.19
N MET A 327 12.06 39.81 22.88
CA MET A 327 11.49 40.92 23.64
C MET A 327 9.97 40.82 23.76
N ILE A 328 9.26 40.65 22.64
CA ILE A 328 7.79 40.51 22.65
C ILE A 328 7.35 39.29 23.45
N LYS A 329 8.06 38.16 23.31
CA LYS A 329 7.77 36.95 24.11
C LYS A 329 7.94 37.21 25.61
N ALA A 330 8.98 37.93 26.01
CA ALA A 330 9.20 38.31 27.40
C ALA A 330 8.09 39.26 27.91
N GLN A 331 7.69 40.25 27.12
CA GLN A 331 6.59 41.16 27.43
C GLN A 331 5.24 40.42 27.61
N LEU A 332 4.98 39.40 26.78
CA LEU A 332 3.80 38.54 26.90
C LEU A 332 3.92 37.50 28.03
N GLY A 333 4.99 37.53 28.83
CA GLY A 333 5.20 36.62 29.96
C GLY A 333 5.55 35.18 29.56
N MET A 334 6.00 34.95 28.33
CA MET A 334 6.46 33.62 27.90
C MET A 334 7.80 33.28 28.54
N LYS A 335 7.93 32.07 29.09
CA LYS A 335 9.20 31.59 29.67
C LYS A 335 10.23 31.35 28.57
N LEU A 336 11.24 32.22 28.50
CA LEU A 336 12.44 32.05 27.67
C LEU A 336 13.47 31.19 28.39
N LYS A 337 14.33 30.48 27.65
CA LYS A 337 15.41 29.69 28.25
C LYS A 337 16.46 30.59 28.91
N ASP A 338 16.84 31.65 28.19
CA ASP A 338 17.82 32.64 28.62
C ASP A 338 17.13 34.02 28.59
N PRO A 339 16.51 34.48 29.70
CA PRO A 339 15.67 35.68 29.70
C PRO A 339 16.41 36.97 29.31
N ASN A 340 17.70 37.06 29.59
CA ASN A 340 18.52 38.25 29.34
C ASN A 340 19.19 38.26 27.97
N ARG A 341 19.19 37.12 27.25
CA ARG A 341 19.93 36.96 26.00
C ARG A 341 19.44 37.86 24.87
N TRP A 342 18.17 38.25 24.88
CA TRP A 342 17.65 39.21 23.89
C TRP A 342 18.09 40.64 24.22
N LYS A 343 18.27 40.99 25.51
CA LYS A 343 18.80 42.29 25.92
C LYS A 343 20.24 42.43 25.46
N GLU A 344 21.07 41.45 25.77
CA GLU A 344 22.50 41.43 25.38
C GLU A 344 22.73 41.54 23.86
N LEU A 345 21.79 41.08 23.04
CA LEU A 345 21.91 41.07 21.58
C LEU A 345 21.27 42.26 20.88
N GLU A 346 20.26 42.90 21.47
CA GLU A 346 19.57 44.08 20.88
C GLU A 346 19.99 45.39 21.54
N GLU A 347 20.11 45.43 22.88
CA GLU A 347 20.60 46.61 23.62
C GLU A 347 22.13 46.73 23.51
N GLY A 348 22.81 45.72 22.97
CA GLY A 348 24.27 45.63 22.92
C GLY A 348 24.88 45.44 24.32
N ARG A 349 26.20 45.48 24.40
CA ARG A 349 26.86 45.74 25.69
C ARG A 349 26.61 47.20 26.05
N GLU A 350 26.53 47.53 27.33
CA GLU A 350 26.37 48.93 27.78
C GLU A 350 27.45 49.85 27.17
N GLU A 351 28.66 49.34 26.95
CA GLU A 351 29.77 50.02 26.27
C GLU A 351 29.46 50.45 24.81
N ASP A 352 28.59 49.73 24.12
CA ASP A 352 28.25 49.98 22.71
C ASP A 352 27.00 50.86 22.53
N GLN A 353 26.25 51.16 23.61
CA GLN A 353 24.98 51.89 23.52
C GLN A 353 25.15 53.30 22.94
N GLU A 354 26.15 54.05 23.40
CA GLU A 354 26.42 55.40 22.88
C GLU A 354 26.69 55.40 21.37
N ARG A 355 27.41 54.38 20.89
CA ARG A 355 27.70 54.20 19.46
C ARG A 355 26.43 53.89 18.67
N LEU A 356 25.59 52.99 19.19
CA LEU A 356 24.33 52.59 18.55
C LEU A 356 23.33 53.76 18.51
N ASP A 357 23.21 54.51 19.59
CA ASP A 357 22.37 55.72 19.66
C ASP A 357 22.84 56.80 18.68
N GLY A 358 24.15 56.96 18.52
CA GLY A 358 24.74 57.84 17.51
C GLY A 358 24.34 57.45 16.09
N LEU A 359 24.47 56.16 15.75
CA LEU A 359 24.05 55.63 14.44
C LEU A 359 22.55 55.76 14.22
N TYR A 360 21.74 55.50 15.25
CA TYR A 360 20.28 55.63 15.17
C TYR A 360 19.85 57.08 14.89
N LYS A 361 20.48 58.06 15.56
CA LYS A 361 20.25 59.49 15.28
C LYS A 361 20.63 59.85 13.85
N GLN A 362 21.75 59.34 13.34
CA GLN A 362 22.15 59.56 11.94
C GLN A 362 21.12 59.01 10.96
N ILE A 363 20.61 57.80 11.20
CA ILE A 363 19.58 57.16 10.37
C ILE A 363 18.27 57.97 10.40
N ILE A 364 17.86 58.50 11.56
CA ILE A 364 16.67 59.36 11.65
C ILE A 364 16.83 60.63 10.81
N VAL A 365 17.97 61.31 10.95
CA VAL A 365 18.26 62.54 10.19
C VAL A 365 18.27 62.25 8.69
N GLU A 366 18.90 61.16 8.28
CA GLU A 366 18.95 60.75 6.88
C GLU A 366 17.56 60.39 6.33
N ASN A 367 16.75 59.63 7.07
CA ASN A 367 15.40 59.27 6.66
C ASN A 367 14.48 60.49 6.58
N ALA A 368 14.60 61.45 7.51
CA ALA A 368 13.86 62.71 7.45
C ALA A 368 14.22 63.50 6.18
N ALA A 369 15.52 63.57 5.84
CA ALA A 369 15.98 64.21 4.61
C ALA A 369 15.51 63.48 3.34
N ARG A 370 15.39 62.15 3.37
CA ARG A 370 14.82 61.37 2.25
C ARG A 370 13.32 61.62 2.11
N SER A 371 12.58 61.64 3.21
CA SER A 371 11.14 61.94 3.20
C SER A 371 10.84 63.35 2.69
N SER A 372 11.63 64.35 3.08
CA SER A 372 11.44 65.72 2.56
C SER A 372 11.72 65.80 1.06
N ARG A 373 12.78 65.13 0.58
CA ARG A 373 13.07 65.06 -0.87
C ARG A 373 11.97 64.37 -1.67
N ASN A 374 11.37 63.30 -1.14
CA ASN A 374 10.27 62.62 -1.80
C ASN A 374 8.98 63.46 -1.83
N ILE A 375 8.71 64.23 -0.77
CA ILE A 375 7.57 65.16 -0.75
C ILE A 375 7.80 66.30 -1.75
N GLU A 376 9.03 66.82 -1.84
CA GLU A 376 9.40 67.84 -2.82
C GLU A 376 9.29 67.31 -4.27
N SER A 377 9.67 66.06 -4.53
CA SER A 377 9.48 65.45 -5.86
C SER A 377 8.00 65.25 -6.20
N ASP A 378 7.18 64.77 -5.25
CA ASP A 378 5.74 64.57 -5.47
C ASP A 378 4.99 65.91 -5.66
N SER A 379 5.51 67.00 -5.07
CA SER A 379 4.97 68.35 -5.25
C SER A 379 5.35 69.04 -6.55
N ASN A 380 6.44 68.62 -7.21
CA ASN A 380 6.87 69.15 -8.51
C ASN A 380 6.23 68.41 -9.70
N ASP A 381 5.69 67.21 -9.48
CA ASP A 381 5.00 66.40 -10.49
C ASP A 381 3.46 66.61 -10.48
N SER A 382 2.93 67.49 -9.63
CA SER A 382 1.52 67.93 -9.58
C SER A 382 1.38 69.34 -10.15
#